data_AF-A0A2V9USY1-F1
#
_entry.id   AF-A0A2V9USY1-F1
#
_cell.length_a   1.000
_cell.length_b   1.000
_cell.length_c   1.000
_cell.angle_alpha   90.00
_cell.angle_beta   90.00
_cell.angle_gamma   90.00
#
_symmetry.space_group_name_H-M   'P 1'
#
loop_
_entity.id
_entity.type
_entity.pdbx_description
1 polymer ?
#
loop_
_entity_poly.entity_id
_entity_poly.type
_entity_poly.pdbx_seq_one_letter_code
_entity_poly.pdbx_strand_id
1 'polypeptide(L)'
;MTSHADFVQPPRIASWLVNLFTPAEEAESILGDLLEEFCHLASKAGVPVARRWYWRQTLKTIAHLIRAGFRAAPLSTTAAVVGGFLLMRLLSGLPERAIFAVLQRYKVFDHHFNAYVLFASDGVAIGHVIALLFVGCMVGLAAKGREMVATTTLALILCAMMVAALVWISTHQPVDVAWMLWSCADPLAIVIGGAIVRTRRPAAKPLPLGA
;
A
#
# COMPACT_ATOMS: atom_id res chain seq x y z
N MET A 1 -13.70 45.22 8.17
CA MET A 1 -14.08 43.84 8.51
C MET A 1 -13.08 42.92 7.85
N THR A 2 -12.45 42.08 8.66
CA THR A 2 -11.19 41.37 8.39
C THR A 2 -11.33 40.28 7.33
N SER A 3 -10.41 40.30 6.37
CA SER A 3 -10.14 39.26 5.37
C SER A 3 -9.98 37.90 6.06
N HIS A 4 -10.85 36.94 5.73
CA HIS A 4 -10.51 35.53 5.92
C HIS A 4 -9.38 35.24 4.94
N ALA A 5 -8.13 35.23 5.45
CA ALA A 5 -7.02 34.67 4.72
C ALA A 5 -7.41 33.23 4.38
N ASP A 6 -7.61 32.94 3.10
CA ASP A 6 -7.77 31.58 2.61
C ASP A 6 -6.56 30.78 3.07
N PHE A 7 -6.75 29.97 4.11
CA PHE A 7 -5.71 29.06 4.58
C PHE A 7 -5.41 28.11 3.43
N VAL A 8 -4.27 28.34 2.76
CA VAL A 8 -3.78 27.47 1.70
C VAL A 8 -3.48 26.12 2.36
N GLN A 9 -4.37 25.15 2.17
CA GLN A 9 -4.19 23.82 2.74
C GLN A 9 -3.18 23.02 1.89
N PRO A 10 -2.25 22.30 2.55
CA PRO A 10 -1.39 21.34 1.85
C PRO A 10 -2.23 20.19 1.28
N PRO A 11 -1.70 19.44 0.29
CA PRO A 11 -2.37 18.27 -0.24
C PRO A 11 -2.60 17.22 0.86
N ARG A 12 -3.87 17.02 1.26
CA ARG A 12 -4.24 16.11 2.36
C ARG A 12 -3.70 14.69 2.19
N ILE A 13 -3.70 14.19 0.95
CA ILE A 13 -3.19 12.84 0.63
C ILE A 13 -1.68 12.75 0.88
N ALA A 14 -0.92 13.79 0.55
CA ALA A 14 0.52 13.81 0.73
C ALA A 14 0.88 13.83 2.23
N SER A 15 0.20 14.67 3.02
CA SER A 15 0.37 14.71 4.48
C SER A 15 -0.03 13.38 5.13
N TRP A 16 -1.13 12.77 4.67
CA TRP A 16 -1.55 11.45 5.12
C TRP A 16 -0.50 10.37 4.83
N LEU A 17 0.11 10.38 3.63
CA LEU A 17 1.19 9.46 3.27
C LEU A 17 2.42 9.66 4.16
N VAL A 18 2.88 10.89 4.40
CA VAL A 18 4.03 11.14 5.28
C VAL A 18 3.76 10.58 6.68
N ASN A 19 2.59 10.86 7.25
CA ASN A 19 2.21 10.34 8.57
C ASN A 19 2.20 8.80 8.64
N LEU A 20 1.80 8.16 7.53
CA LEU A 20 1.73 6.71 7.44
C LEU A 20 3.11 6.05 7.56
N PHE A 21 4.14 6.65 6.94
CA PHE A 21 5.52 6.13 6.93
C PHE A 21 6.38 6.64 8.10
N THR A 22 5.96 7.69 8.80
CA THR A 22 6.73 8.29 9.89
C THR A 22 6.38 7.65 11.23
N PRO A 23 7.37 7.35 12.10
CA PRO A 23 7.11 7.01 13.50
C PRO A 23 6.29 8.10 14.19
N ALA A 24 5.41 7.75 15.12
CA ALA A 24 4.51 8.71 15.76
C ALA A 24 5.26 9.88 16.45
N GLU A 25 6.48 9.62 16.95
CA GLU A 25 7.32 10.60 17.65
C GLU A 25 7.90 11.67 16.71
N GLU A 26 8.22 11.31 15.48
CA GLU A 26 8.85 12.22 14.50
C GLU A 26 7.81 12.83 13.53
N ALA A 27 6.60 12.26 13.48
CA ALA A 27 5.56 12.64 12.53
C ALA A 27 5.13 14.10 12.66
N GLU A 28 4.94 14.60 13.88
CA GLU A 28 4.54 16.00 14.12
C GLU A 28 5.63 16.98 13.70
N SER A 29 6.90 16.70 14.02
CA SER A 29 8.04 17.55 13.65
C SER A 29 8.20 17.61 12.13
N ILE A 30 8.23 16.45 11.46
CA ILE A 30 8.44 16.39 10.00
C ILE A 30 7.26 17.02 9.25
N LEU A 31 6.02 16.81 9.70
CA LEU A 31 4.85 17.43 9.10
C LEU A 31 4.82 18.95 9.33
N GLY A 32 5.26 19.41 10.51
CA GLY A 32 5.41 20.82 10.83
C GLY A 32 6.37 21.53 9.87
N ASP A 33 7.59 21.00 9.74
CA ASP A 33 8.62 21.56 8.86
C ASP A 33 8.15 21.64 7.39
N LEU A 34 7.52 20.56 6.90
CA LEU A 34 6.96 20.51 5.53
C LEU A 34 5.83 21.52 5.32
N LEU A 35 5.02 21.77 6.35
CA LEU A 35 3.93 22.73 6.30
C LEU A 35 4.45 24.17 6.28
N GLU A 36 5.45 24.47 7.09
CA GLU A 36 6.10 25.79 7.13
C GLU A 36 6.71 26.14 5.77
N GLU A 37 7.49 25.23 5.19
CA GLU A 37 8.10 25.43 3.87
C GLU A 37 7.03 25.55 2.76
N PHE A 38 5.93 24.79 2.84
CA PHE A 38 4.82 24.90 1.91
C PHE A 38 4.16 26.28 1.94
N CYS A 39 3.86 26.79 3.14
CA CYS A 39 3.26 28.12 3.32
C CYS A 39 4.18 29.22 2.79
N HIS A 40 5.48 29.11 3.06
CA HIS A 40 6.48 30.03 2.55
C HIS A 40 6.60 29.98 1.00
N LEU A 41 6.53 28.79 0.39
CA LEU A 41 6.52 28.66 -1.07
C LEU A 41 5.20 29.14 -1.69
N ALA A 42 4.08 28.92 -1.03
CA ALA A 42 2.77 29.37 -1.49
C ALA A 42 2.68 30.90 -1.53
N SER A 43 3.26 31.59 -0.53
CA SER A 43 3.32 33.05 -0.49
C SER A 43 4.29 33.65 -1.51
N LYS A 44 5.41 32.97 -1.78
CA LYS A 44 6.46 33.49 -2.69
C LYS A 44 6.23 33.17 -4.17
N ALA A 45 5.76 31.96 -4.48
CA ALA A 45 5.72 31.41 -5.85
C ALA A 45 4.33 30.88 -6.25
N GLY A 46 3.34 30.98 -5.35
CA GLY A 46 1.98 30.54 -5.58
C GLY A 46 1.70 29.08 -5.21
N VAL A 47 0.44 28.82 -4.92
CA VAL A 47 -0.11 27.51 -4.49
C VAL A 47 0.23 26.34 -5.43
N PRO A 48 0.14 26.43 -6.77
CA PRO A 48 0.39 25.26 -7.62
C PRO A 48 1.86 24.81 -7.59
N VAL A 49 2.80 25.76 -7.48
CA VAL A 49 4.23 25.46 -7.35
C VAL A 49 4.50 24.82 -5.99
N ALA A 50 3.94 25.38 -4.91
CA ALA A 50 4.05 24.83 -3.57
C ALA A 50 3.50 23.40 -3.48
N ARG A 51 2.35 23.10 -4.11
CA ARG A 51 1.76 21.75 -4.14
C ARG A 51 2.67 20.73 -4.85
N ARG A 52 3.24 21.11 -6.00
CA ARG A 52 4.18 20.24 -6.74
C ARG A 52 5.45 20.00 -5.95
N TRP A 53 5.96 21.03 -5.27
CA TRP A 53 7.11 20.91 -4.39
C TRP A 53 6.81 19.99 -3.20
N TYR A 54 5.66 20.14 -2.54
CA TYR A 54 5.26 19.31 -1.39
C TYR A 54 5.19 17.83 -1.74
N TRP A 55 4.64 17.50 -2.92
CA TRP A 55 4.62 16.12 -3.44
C TRP A 55 6.02 15.55 -3.65
N ARG A 56 6.93 16.35 -4.22
CA ARG A 56 8.33 15.92 -4.40
C ARG A 56 9.02 15.65 -3.07
N GLN A 57 8.79 16.50 -2.07
CA GLN A 57 9.38 16.27 -0.74
C GLN A 57 8.76 15.08 -0.03
N THR A 58 7.43 14.94 -0.10
CA THR A 58 6.73 13.75 0.43
C THR A 58 7.35 12.45 -0.08
N LEU A 59 7.57 12.33 -1.41
CA LEU A 59 8.19 11.15 -1.99
C LEU A 59 9.65 10.94 -1.54
N LYS A 60 10.43 12.02 -1.42
CA LYS A 60 11.82 11.95 -0.91
C LYS A 60 11.86 11.47 0.54
N THR A 61 11.00 12.02 1.40
CA THR A 61 10.90 11.65 2.81
C THR A 61 10.49 10.18 2.95
N ILE A 62 9.47 9.73 2.21
CA ILE A 62 9.07 8.32 2.20
C ILE A 62 10.23 7.40 1.77
N ALA A 63 10.93 7.74 0.68
CA ALA A 63 12.07 6.95 0.22
C ALA A 63 13.21 6.89 1.25
N HIS A 64 13.46 7.99 1.95
CA HIS A 64 14.42 8.06 3.03
C HIS A 64 14.01 7.18 4.22
N LEU A 65 12.75 7.26 4.66
CA LEU A 65 12.20 6.49 5.77
C LEU A 65 12.19 4.98 5.49
N ILE A 66 11.83 4.56 4.27
CA ILE A 66 11.92 3.15 3.87
C ILE A 66 13.36 2.67 3.99
N ARG A 67 14.32 3.44 3.48
CA ARG A 67 15.75 3.10 3.55
C ARG A 67 16.27 3.04 4.99
N ALA A 68 15.87 3.98 5.84
CA ALA A 68 16.23 4.00 7.25
C ALA A 68 15.64 2.79 8.01
N GLY A 69 14.37 2.47 7.75
CA GLY A 69 13.67 1.33 8.35
C GLY A 69 14.33 -0.01 8.05
N PHE A 70 14.87 -0.19 6.84
CA PHE A 70 15.66 -1.37 6.48
C PHE A 70 16.94 -1.52 7.28
N ARG A 71 17.68 -0.43 7.43
CA ARG A 71 18.96 -0.44 8.15
C ARG A 71 18.77 -0.71 9.65
N ALA A 72 17.67 -0.24 10.23
CA ALA A 72 17.41 -0.35 11.65
C ALA A 72 17.07 -1.77 12.14
N ALA A 73 16.45 -2.63 11.32
CA ALA A 73 16.33 -4.05 11.65
C ALA A 73 16.10 -4.89 10.37
N PRO A 74 17.18 -5.39 9.77
CA PRO A 74 17.09 -6.18 8.56
C PRO A 74 16.42 -7.53 8.81
N LEU A 75 16.73 -8.20 9.93
CA LEU A 75 16.23 -9.57 10.17
C LEU A 75 14.71 -9.66 10.34
N SER A 76 14.10 -8.75 11.10
CA SER A 76 12.64 -8.78 11.30
C SER A 76 11.87 -8.36 10.04
N THR A 77 12.39 -7.38 9.29
CA THR A 77 11.77 -6.93 8.03
C THR A 77 11.94 -7.99 6.95
N THR A 78 13.12 -8.58 6.80
CA THR A 78 13.36 -9.71 5.90
C THR A 78 12.49 -10.91 6.28
N ALA A 79 12.40 -11.29 7.55
CA ALA A 79 11.56 -12.41 7.97
C ALA A 79 10.07 -12.14 7.67
N ALA A 80 9.57 -10.93 7.91
CA ALA A 80 8.20 -10.54 7.58
C ALA A 80 7.95 -10.57 6.06
N VAL A 81 8.90 -10.09 5.25
CA VAL A 81 8.81 -10.10 3.78
C VAL A 81 8.84 -11.53 3.24
N VAL A 82 9.76 -12.37 3.70
CA VAL A 82 9.85 -13.79 3.31
C VAL A 82 8.59 -14.55 3.73
N GLY A 83 8.14 -14.36 4.97
CA GLY A 83 6.89 -14.93 5.47
C GLY A 83 5.68 -14.48 4.65
N GLY A 84 5.61 -13.20 4.31
CA GLY A 84 4.57 -12.64 3.43
C GLY A 84 4.59 -13.24 2.03
N PHE A 85 5.77 -13.42 1.44
CA PHE A 85 5.91 -14.05 0.13
C PHE A 85 5.49 -15.53 0.14
N LEU A 86 5.89 -16.28 1.17
CA LEU A 86 5.46 -17.67 1.33
C LEU A 86 3.95 -17.79 1.55
N LEU A 87 3.38 -16.90 2.37
CA LEU A 87 1.94 -16.84 2.62
C LEU A 87 1.16 -16.50 1.35
N MET A 88 1.64 -15.54 0.56
CA MET A 88 1.07 -15.20 -0.75
C MET A 88 1.07 -16.42 -1.68
N ARG A 89 2.20 -17.14 -1.76
CA ARG A 89 2.31 -18.37 -2.57
C ARG A 89 1.36 -19.48 -2.12
N LEU A 90 1.09 -19.57 -0.82
CA LEU A 90 0.12 -20.53 -0.28
C LEU A 90 -1.33 -20.13 -0.59
N LEU A 91 -1.65 -18.84 -0.49
CA LEU A 91 -3.00 -18.30 -0.67
C LEU A 91 -3.40 -18.15 -2.14
N SER A 92 -2.46 -17.94 -3.06
CA SER A 92 -2.76 -17.58 -4.46
C SER A 92 -3.66 -18.57 -5.21
N GLY A 93 -3.60 -19.87 -4.85
CA GLY A 93 -4.44 -20.91 -5.45
C GLY A 93 -5.75 -21.19 -4.72
N LEU A 94 -6.00 -20.59 -3.55
CA LEU A 94 -7.20 -20.87 -2.75
C LEU A 94 -8.49 -20.24 -3.32
N PRO A 95 -8.51 -18.96 -3.77
CA PRO A 95 -9.72 -18.34 -4.30
C PRO A 95 -10.31 -19.12 -5.47
N GLU A 96 -9.46 -19.50 -6.42
CA GLU A 96 -9.85 -20.25 -7.60
C GLU A 96 -10.47 -21.62 -7.22
N ARG A 97 -9.77 -22.40 -6.38
CA ARG A 97 -10.26 -23.70 -5.91
C ARG A 97 -11.58 -23.58 -5.16
N ALA A 98 -11.72 -22.57 -4.30
CA ALA A 98 -12.94 -22.36 -3.51
C ALA A 98 -14.13 -21.98 -4.41
N ILE A 99 -13.94 -21.05 -5.33
CA ILE A 99 -14.98 -20.57 -6.24
C ILE A 99 -15.44 -21.71 -7.16
N PHE A 100 -14.53 -22.47 -7.76
CA PHE A 100 -14.89 -23.60 -8.61
C PHE A 100 -15.56 -24.74 -7.82
N ALA A 101 -15.12 -25.01 -6.59
CA ALA A 101 -15.79 -25.99 -5.73
C ALA A 101 -17.24 -25.58 -5.43
N VAL A 102 -17.50 -24.29 -5.18
CA VAL A 102 -18.85 -23.75 -4.98
C VAL A 102 -19.66 -23.83 -6.26
N LEU A 103 -19.13 -23.36 -7.39
CA LEU A 103 -19.82 -23.38 -8.69
C LEU A 103 -20.22 -24.80 -9.11
N GLN A 104 -19.33 -25.78 -8.90
CA GLN A 104 -19.63 -27.19 -9.18
C GLN A 104 -20.67 -27.75 -8.22
N ARG A 105 -20.58 -27.43 -6.92
CA ARG A 105 -21.52 -27.93 -5.90
C ARG A 105 -22.96 -27.49 -6.18
N TYR A 106 -23.15 -26.25 -6.63
CA TYR A 106 -24.48 -25.69 -6.89
C TYR A 106 -24.94 -25.84 -8.35
N LYS A 107 -24.16 -26.50 -9.21
CA LYS A 107 -24.45 -26.66 -10.65
C LYS A 107 -24.90 -25.36 -11.33
N VAL A 108 -24.29 -24.24 -10.93
CA VAL A 108 -24.66 -22.89 -11.39
C VAL A 108 -24.56 -22.78 -12.91
N PHE A 109 -23.63 -23.54 -13.51
CA PHE A 109 -23.43 -23.64 -14.94
C PHE A 109 -24.72 -24.03 -15.70
N ASP A 110 -25.49 -24.98 -15.17
CA ASP A 110 -26.64 -25.56 -15.88
C ASP A 110 -27.84 -24.60 -15.89
N HIS A 111 -27.97 -23.74 -14.89
CA HIS A 111 -29.18 -22.92 -14.68
C HIS A 111 -28.93 -21.43 -14.92
N HIS A 112 -27.73 -20.92 -14.63
CA HIS A 112 -27.40 -19.49 -14.63
C HIS A 112 -26.01 -19.21 -15.22
N PHE A 113 -25.86 -19.40 -16.53
CA PHE A 113 -24.61 -19.20 -17.27
C PHE A 113 -23.97 -17.81 -17.05
N ASN A 114 -24.77 -16.73 -17.03
CA ASN A 114 -24.25 -15.38 -16.75
C ASN A 114 -23.66 -15.26 -15.33
N ALA A 115 -24.28 -15.90 -14.34
CA ALA A 115 -23.74 -15.91 -12.97
C ALA A 115 -22.44 -16.72 -12.91
N TYR A 116 -22.37 -17.84 -13.63
CA TYR A 116 -21.15 -18.63 -13.74
C TYR A 116 -19.99 -17.81 -14.32
N VAL A 117 -20.20 -17.10 -15.43
CA VAL A 117 -19.17 -16.28 -16.07
C VAL A 117 -18.69 -15.18 -15.11
N LEU A 118 -19.61 -14.48 -14.44
CA LEU A 118 -19.27 -13.42 -13.49
C LEU A 118 -18.47 -13.95 -12.29
N PHE A 119 -18.84 -15.10 -11.73
CA PHE A 119 -18.08 -15.70 -10.62
C PHE A 119 -16.71 -16.22 -11.06
N ALA A 120 -16.61 -16.80 -12.26
CA ALA A 120 -15.37 -17.35 -12.80
C ALA A 120 -14.38 -16.25 -13.22
N SER A 121 -14.85 -15.10 -13.74
CA SER A 121 -13.98 -13.96 -14.06
C SER A 121 -13.76 -13.08 -12.83
N ASP A 122 -14.81 -12.39 -12.39
CA ASP A 122 -14.71 -11.28 -11.44
C ASP A 122 -14.56 -11.80 -10.02
N GLY A 123 -15.22 -12.90 -9.70
CA GLY A 123 -15.11 -13.54 -8.38
C GLY A 123 -13.68 -13.99 -8.07
N VAL A 124 -12.99 -14.59 -9.05
CA VAL A 124 -11.60 -15.04 -8.90
C VAL A 124 -10.68 -13.83 -8.68
N ALA A 125 -10.86 -12.77 -9.47
CA ALA A 125 -10.13 -11.52 -9.36
C ALA A 125 -10.32 -10.87 -7.97
N ILE A 126 -11.56 -10.73 -7.52
CA ILE A 126 -11.91 -10.16 -6.21
C ILE A 126 -11.31 -11.01 -5.08
N GLY A 127 -11.44 -12.34 -5.17
CA GLY A 127 -10.87 -13.26 -4.18
C GLY A 127 -9.34 -13.14 -4.08
N HIS A 128 -8.66 -12.92 -5.21
CA HIS A 128 -7.22 -12.67 -5.24
C HIS A 128 -6.84 -11.37 -4.52
N VAL A 129 -7.54 -10.27 -4.81
CA VAL A 129 -7.32 -8.97 -4.16
C VAL A 129 -7.54 -9.06 -2.65
N ILE A 130 -8.60 -9.76 -2.21
CA ILE A 130 -8.89 -9.97 -0.78
C ILE A 130 -7.76 -10.78 -0.12
N ALA A 131 -7.27 -11.83 -0.76
CA ALA A 131 -6.17 -12.62 -0.24
C ALA A 131 -4.88 -11.79 -0.10
N LEU A 132 -4.57 -10.93 -1.06
CA LEU A 132 -3.40 -10.05 -1.02
C LEU A 132 -3.52 -8.95 0.03
N LEU A 133 -4.73 -8.41 0.22
CA LEU A 133 -5.01 -7.50 1.34
C LEU A 133 -4.75 -8.19 2.68
N PHE A 134 -5.19 -9.44 2.82
CA PHE A 134 -4.95 -10.26 4.02
C PHE A 134 -3.45 -10.53 4.24
N VAL A 135 -2.69 -10.85 3.18
CA VAL A 135 -1.22 -10.97 3.25
C VAL A 135 -0.60 -9.66 3.75
N GLY A 136 -1.00 -8.52 3.18
CA GLY A 136 -0.54 -7.20 3.62
C GLY A 136 -0.80 -6.95 5.11
N CYS A 137 -1.99 -7.30 5.60
CA CYS A 137 -2.32 -7.21 7.02
C CYS A 137 -1.42 -8.11 7.88
N MET A 138 -1.20 -9.37 7.50
CA MET A 138 -0.36 -10.29 8.25
C MET A 138 1.11 -9.85 8.31
N VAL A 139 1.64 -9.37 7.18
CA VAL A 139 2.99 -8.79 7.10
C VAL A 139 3.12 -7.55 7.98
N GLY A 140 2.12 -6.66 7.93
CA GLY A 140 2.05 -5.49 8.81
C GLY A 140 2.09 -5.88 10.28
N LEU A 141 1.24 -6.81 10.71
CA LEU A 141 1.20 -7.29 12.10
C LEU A 141 2.53 -7.90 12.56
N ALA A 142 3.21 -8.66 11.69
CA ALA A 142 4.51 -9.26 11.99
C ALA A 142 5.62 -8.21 12.14
N ALA A 143 5.55 -7.10 11.39
CA ALA A 143 6.60 -6.07 11.34
C ALA A 143 6.61 -5.08 12.53
N LYS A 144 5.66 -5.19 13.47
CA LYS A 144 5.57 -4.46 14.76
C LYS A 144 6.23 -3.07 14.76
N GLY A 145 5.54 -2.06 14.21
CA GLY A 145 5.99 -0.65 14.20
C GLY A 145 6.72 -0.24 12.92
N ARG A 146 6.95 -1.20 12.02
CA ARG A 146 7.49 -0.97 10.67
C ARG A 146 6.55 -1.56 9.62
N GLU A 147 5.25 -1.47 9.89
CA GLU A 147 4.19 -2.10 9.09
C GLU A 147 4.31 -1.67 7.63
N MET A 148 4.40 -0.36 7.40
CA MET A 148 4.48 0.24 6.08
C MET A 148 5.78 -0.10 5.35
N VAL A 149 6.91 -0.12 6.06
CA VAL A 149 8.21 -0.47 5.46
C VAL A 149 8.17 -1.90 4.95
N ALA A 150 7.68 -2.85 5.75
CA ALA A 150 7.62 -4.25 5.36
C ALA A 150 6.67 -4.49 4.17
N THR A 151 5.44 -3.94 4.21
CA THR A 151 4.47 -4.14 3.14
C THR A 151 4.86 -3.43 1.84
N THR A 152 5.42 -2.22 1.92
CA THR A 152 5.91 -1.51 0.73
C THR A 152 7.09 -2.21 0.09
N THR A 153 7.96 -2.85 0.88
CA THR A 153 9.07 -3.63 0.32
C THR A 153 8.57 -4.86 -0.40
N LEU A 154 7.67 -5.61 0.23
CA LEU A 154 7.07 -6.78 -0.41
C LEU A 154 6.41 -6.37 -1.73
N ALA A 155 5.67 -5.26 -1.74
CA ALA A 155 5.05 -4.70 -2.93
C ALA A 155 6.09 -4.29 -4.00
N LEU A 156 7.21 -3.66 -3.62
CA LEU A 156 8.29 -3.31 -4.56
C LEU A 156 8.98 -4.53 -5.16
N ILE A 157 9.23 -5.57 -4.36
CA ILE A 157 9.80 -6.84 -4.84
C ILE A 157 8.85 -7.48 -5.84
N LEU A 158 7.54 -7.50 -5.55
CA LEU A 158 6.52 -8.01 -6.46
C LEU A 158 6.45 -7.19 -7.75
N CYS A 159 6.48 -5.86 -7.67
CA CYS A 159 6.58 -5.01 -8.86
C CYS A 159 7.81 -5.34 -9.70
N ALA A 160 8.98 -5.50 -9.08
CA ALA A 160 10.21 -5.81 -9.81
C ALA A 160 10.13 -7.17 -10.52
N MET A 161 9.59 -8.20 -9.85
CA MET A 161 9.38 -9.52 -10.46
C MET A 161 8.35 -9.46 -11.59
N MET A 162 7.27 -8.70 -11.42
CA MET A 162 6.23 -8.50 -12.44
C MET A 162 6.78 -7.79 -13.68
N VAL A 163 7.60 -6.74 -13.49
CA VAL A 163 8.29 -6.05 -14.60
C VAL A 163 9.24 -7.01 -15.32
N ALA A 164 10.02 -7.82 -14.59
CA ALA A 164 10.88 -8.82 -15.20
C ALA A 164 10.09 -9.87 -16.00
N ALA A 165 8.95 -10.34 -15.46
CA ALA A 165 8.05 -11.25 -16.15
C ALA A 165 7.42 -10.60 -17.39
N LEU A 166 7.01 -9.34 -17.33
CA LEU A 166 6.48 -8.58 -18.46
C LEU A 166 7.51 -8.42 -19.58
N VAL A 167 8.76 -8.09 -19.24
CA VAL A 167 9.87 -8.02 -20.21
C VAL A 167 10.14 -9.38 -20.83
N TRP A 168 10.10 -10.44 -20.02
CA TRP A 168 10.23 -11.81 -20.53
C TRP A 168 9.08 -12.18 -21.48
N ILE A 169 7.84 -11.90 -21.12
CA ILE A 169 6.68 -12.24 -21.95
C ILE A 169 6.67 -11.40 -23.23
N SER A 170 6.95 -10.09 -23.14
CA SER A 170 6.94 -9.20 -24.31
C SER A 170 7.99 -9.55 -25.37
N THR A 171 9.07 -10.21 -24.97
CA THR A 171 10.07 -10.74 -25.91
C THR A 171 9.63 -12.01 -26.62
N HIS A 172 8.61 -12.71 -26.12
CA HIS A 172 8.15 -14.00 -26.65
C HIS A 172 6.72 -13.93 -27.24
N GLN A 173 5.84 -13.06 -26.75
CA GLN A 173 4.44 -12.96 -27.14
C GLN A 173 3.90 -11.52 -27.00
N PRO A 174 2.85 -11.15 -27.76
CA PRO A 174 2.15 -9.88 -27.58
C PRO A 174 1.51 -9.82 -26.18
N VAL A 175 1.79 -8.75 -25.45
CA VAL A 175 1.28 -8.54 -24.08
C VAL A 175 -0.09 -7.86 -24.13
N ASP A 176 -1.05 -8.40 -23.39
CA ASP A 176 -2.33 -7.76 -23.17
C ASP A 176 -2.21 -6.60 -22.16
N VAL A 177 -2.60 -5.40 -22.58
CA VAL A 177 -2.59 -4.19 -21.76
C VAL A 177 -3.53 -4.31 -20.57
N ALA A 178 -4.66 -5.02 -20.72
CA ALA A 178 -5.61 -5.23 -19.63
C ALA A 178 -4.99 -6.05 -18.50
N TRP A 179 -4.26 -7.12 -18.84
CA TRP A 179 -3.52 -7.93 -17.88
C TRP A 179 -2.42 -7.12 -17.16
N MET A 180 -1.74 -6.24 -17.91
CA MET A 180 -0.71 -5.35 -17.34
C MET A 180 -1.30 -4.36 -16.32
N LEU A 181 -2.44 -3.74 -16.64
CA LEU A 181 -3.14 -2.84 -15.73
C LEU A 181 -3.67 -3.57 -14.49
N TRP A 182 -4.19 -4.78 -14.68
CA TRP A 182 -4.70 -5.60 -13.57
C TRP A 182 -3.60 -6.01 -12.60
N SER A 183 -2.41 -6.31 -13.11
CA SER A 183 -1.26 -6.71 -12.28
C SER A 183 -0.80 -5.61 -11.32
N CYS A 184 -1.12 -4.33 -11.59
CA CYS A 184 -0.86 -3.22 -10.67
C CYS A 184 -1.77 -3.23 -9.41
N ALA A 185 -2.86 -3.98 -9.41
CA ALA A 185 -3.75 -4.07 -8.24
C ALA A 185 -3.10 -4.85 -7.08
N ASP A 186 -2.25 -5.84 -7.40
CA ASP A 186 -1.68 -6.75 -6.41
C ASP A 186 -0.74 -6.04 -5.41
N PRO A 187 0.24 -5.21 -5.85
CA PRO A 187 1.09 -4.48 -4.92
C PRO A 187 0.31 -3.44 -4.11
N LEU A 188 -0.73 -2.84 -4.70
CA LEU A 188 -1.58 -1.86 -4.02
C LEU A 188 -2.37 -2.52 -2.89
N ALA A 189 -2.97 -3.70 -3.11
CA ALA A 189 -3.69 -4.44 -2.09
C ALA A 189 -2.81 -4.74 -0.87
N ILE A 190 -1.56 -5.13 -1.08
CA ILE A 190 -0.59 -5.42 0.00
C ILE A 190 -0.28 -4.15 0.82
N VAL A 191 -0.03 -3.03 0.14
CA VAL A 191 0.26 -1.76 0.83
C VAL A 191 -0.97 -1.25 1.61
N ILE A 192 -2.17 -1.39 1.04
CA ILE A 192 -3.42 -1.03 1.72
C ILE A 192 -3.61 -1.88 2.97
N GLY A 193 -3.32 -3.18 2.91
CA GLY A 193 -3.39 -4.08 4.07
C GLY A 193 -2.46 -3.62 5.20
N GLY A 194 -1.22 -3.26 4.88
CA GLY A 194 -0.28 -2.67 5.84
C GLY A 194 -0.78 -1.36 6.45
N ALA A 195 -1.37 -0.49 5.62
CA ALA A 195 -1.92 0.80 6.06
C ALA A 195 -3.11 0.63 7.01
N ILE A 196 -3.99 -0.35 6.77
CA ILE A 196 -5.09 -0.68 7.67
C ILE A 196 -4.55 -1.09 9.04
N VAL A 197 -3.51 -1.93 9.08
CA VAL A 197 -2.90 -2.34 10.37
C VAL A 197 -2.27 -1.16 11.09
N ARG A 198 -1.53 -0.30 10.37
CA ARG A 198 -0.88 0.89 10.93
C ARG A 198 -1.88 1.89 11.53
N THR A 199 -3.02 2.09 10.86
CA THR A 199 -4.06 3.04 11.29
C THR A 199 -4.91 2.48 12.44
N ARG A 200 -5.07 1.15 12.53
CA ARG A 200 -5.80 0.49 13.63
C ARG A 200 -4.96 0.29 14.89
N ARG A 201 -3.64 0.45 14.82
CA ARG A 201 -2.78 0.31 15.98
C ARG A 201 -2.98 1.54 16.89
N PRO A 202 -3.47 1.37 18.12
CA PRO A 202 -3.61 2.50 19.04
C PRO A 202 -2.24 3.12 19.27
N ALA A 203 -2.15 4.45 19.15
CA ALA A 203 -0.99 5.19 19.63
C ALA A 203 -0.73 4.73 21.07
N ALA A 204 0.47 4.22 21.34
CA ALA A 204 0.83 3.80 22.67
C ALA A 204 0.51 4.96 23.62
N LYS A 205 -0.30 4.72 24.65
CA LYS A 205 -0.57 5.71 25.69
C LYS A 205 0.79 6.21 26.19
N PRO A 206 1.03 7.53 26.27
CA PRO A 206 2.19 8.04 26.98
C PRO A 206 2.15 7.43 28.38
N LEU A 207 3.28 6.86 28.82
CA LEU A 207 3.42 6.48 30.22
C LEU A 207 3.07 7.74 31.05
N PRO A 208 2.18 7.65 32.05
CA PRO A 208 1.97 8.78 32.93
C PRO A 208 3.30 9.08 33.64
N LEU A 209 3.91 10.21 33.30
CA LEU A 209 4.93 10.83 34.13
C LEU A 209 4.24 11.24 35.42
N GLY A 210 4.42 10.46 36.48
CA GLY A 210 4.06 10.85 37.84
C GLY A 210 3.48 9.72 38.69
N ALA A 211 4.36 9.09 39.46
CA ALA A 211 4.14 8.81 40.88
C ALA A 211 5.51 8.80 41.57
#